data_AF-A0A1L8ZAX6-F1
#
_entry.id   AF-A0A1L8ZAX6-F1
#
_cell.length_a   1.000
_cell.length_b   1.000
_cell.length_c   1.000
_cell.angle_alpha   90.00
_cell.angle_beta   90.00
_cell.angle_gamma   90.00
#
_symmetry.space_group_name_H-M   'P 1'
#
loop_
_entity.id
_entity.type
_entity.pdbx_description
1 polymer ?
#
loop_
_entity_poly.entity_id
_entity_poly.type
_entity_poly.pdbx_seq_one_letter_code
_entity_poly.pdbx_strand_id
1 'polypeptide(L)'
;VDSAFGTGALKVTPAHDPNDFEISKRHNISKVNILTQDGKLNKNVPLQYQGLSVRDARFKIETELMEKGFLQDVKKHRQQVGHCYRSGKVVEPYLSTQWFIRMKPLAEKALNALESGDLRFYPKKWENTYKYWLSNIRDWCISRQLVWGHRIPVWYNVDTSELIVSDTDPSLDE
;
A
#
# COMPACT_ATOMS: atom_id res chain seq x y z
N VAL A 1 5.12 -7.41 17.71
CA VAL A 1 3.77 -7.67 18.25
C VAL A 1 3.74 -7.08 19.64
N ASP A 2 2.72 -6.31 19.98
CA ASP A 2 2.52 -5.85 21.35
C ASP A 2 1.75 -6.94 22.11
N SER A 3 2.43 -7.62 23.04
CA SER A 3 1.84 -8.72 23.80
C SER A 3 0.81 -8.25 24.83
N ALA A 4 0.80 -6.97 25.21
CA ALA A 4 -0.17 -6.41 26.14
C ALA A 4 -1.51 -6.06 25.47
N PHE A 5 -1.56 -6.03 24.13
CA PHE A 5 -2.75 -5.66 23.37
C PHE A 5 -3.62 -6.87 22.99
N GLY A 6 -4.92 -6.80 23.25
CA GLY A 6 -5.88 -7.84 22.88
C GLY A 6 -5.54 -9.18 23.55
N THR A 7 -5.35 -10.22 22.75
CA THR A 7 -4.92 -11.56 23.20
C THR A 7 -3.41 -11.74 23.23
N GLY A 8 -2.63 -10.73 22.83
CA GLY A 8 -1.19 -10.84 22.58
C GLY A 8 -0.83 -11.55 21.25
N ALA A 9 -1.84 -11.97 20.48
CA ALA A 9 -1.69 -12.52 19.13
C ALA A 9 -2.51 -11.72 18.11
N LEU A 10 -2.08 -11.69 16.86
CA LEU A 10 -2.78 -11.02 15.76
C LEU A 10 -2.98 -11.94 14.56
N LYS A 11 -4.01 -11.66 13.75
CA LYS A 11 -4.09 -12.21 12.39
C LYS A 11 -3.02 -11.55 11.51
N VAL A 12 -2.56 -12.26 10.49
CA VAL A 12 -1.64 -11.74 9.48
C VAL A 12 -2.29 -11.87 8.10
N THR A 13 -2.53 -10.73 7.45
CA THR A 13 -3.19 -10.60 6.14
C THR A 13 -2.33 -9.77 5.17
N PRO A 14 -1.26 -10.35 4.60
CA PRO A 14 -0.21 -9.60 3.92
C PRO A 14 -0.64 -8.74 2.72
N ALA A 15 -1.72 -9.11 2.03
CA ALA A 15 -2.21 -8.33 0.89
C ALA A 15 -3.04 -7.10 1.28
N HIS A 16 -3.39 -6.96 2.57
CA HIS A 16 -4.38 -5.99 3.06
C HIS A 16 -3.92 -5.18 4.29
N ASP A 17 -2.66 -5.31 4.71
CA ASP A 17 -2.07 -4.44 5.74
C ASP A 17 -0.55 -4.30 5.50
N PRO A 18 0.02 -3.08 5.57
CA PRO A 18 1.45 -2.87 5.34
C PRO A 18 2.37 -3.56 6.36
N ASN A 19 1.96 -3.65 7.63
CA ASN A 19 2.76 -4.33 8.65
C ASN A 19 2.73 -5.85 8.45
N ASP A 20 1.56 -6.39 8.11
CA ASP A 20 1.40 -7.80 7.73
C ASP A 20 2.23 -8.16 6.49
N PHE A 21 2.32 -7.23 5.53
CA PHE A 21 3.18 -7.40 4.36
C PHE A 21 4.66 -7.53 4.76
N GLU A 22 5.16 -6.71 5.69
CA GLU A 22 6.53 -6.82 6.19
C GLU A 22 6.76 -8.08 7.04
N ILE A 23 5.75 -8.53 7.81
CA ILE A 23 5.79 -9.83 8.49
C ILE A 23 5.93 -10.95 7.45
N SER A 24 5.16 -10.89 6.35
CA SER A 24 5.19 -11.92 5.30
C SER A 24 6.55 -12.08 4.64
N LYS A 25 7.31 -10.99 4.48
CA LYS A 25 8.67 -11.04 3.92
C LYS A 25 9.65 -11.76 4.84
N ARG A 26 9.52 -11.54 6.15
CA ARG A 26 10.40 -12.15 7.16
C ARG A 26 10.13 -13.65 7.35
N HIS A 27 8.89 -14.08 7.15
CA HIS A 27 8.44 -15.45 7.42
C HIS A 27 7.98 -16.22 6.17
N ASN A 28 8.19 -15.66 4.98
CA ASN A 28 7.80 -16.25 3.69
C ASN A 28 6.32 -16.69 3.61
N ILE A 29 5.42 -15.83 4.07
CA ILE A 29 3.96 -16.09 4.07
C ILE A 29 3.35 -15.69 2.72
N SER A 30 2.42 -16.51 2.22
CA SER A 30 1.72 -16.24 0.96
C SER A 30 0.86 -14.96 1.04
N LYS A 31 0.78 -14.24 -0.08
CA LYS A 31 0.07 -12.96 -0.19
C LYS A 31 -1.20 -13.18 -1.03
N VAL A 32 -2.30 -13.46 -0.36
CA VAL A 32 -3.59 -13.69 -1.02
C VAL A 32 -4.41 -12.40 -1.01
N ASN A 33 -4.61 -11.80 -2.19
CA ASN A 33 -5.48 -10.64 -2.36
C ASN A 33 -6.93 -11.10 -2.53
N ILE A 34 -7.85 -10.59 -1.71
CA ILE A 34 -9.28 -10.91 -1.79
C ILE A 34 -10.11 -9.81 -2.47
N LEU A 35 -9.51 -8.69 -2.85
CA LEU A 35 -10.20 -7.56 -3.44
C LEU A 35 -10.08 -7.53 -4.96
N THR A 36 -11.10 -6.99 -5.62
CA THR A 36 -11.08 -6.49 -6.99
C THR A 36 -10.67 -5.01 -7.01
N GLN A 37 -10.37 -4.47 -8.20
CA GLN A 37 -9.99 -3.06 -8.35
C GLN A 37 -11.11 -2.08 -7.98
N ASP A 38 -12.38 -2.49 -8.07
CA ASP A 38 -13.55 -1.71 -7.65
C ASP A 38 -13.91 -1.88 -6.16
N GLY A 39 -13.07 -2.58 -5.38
CA GLY A 39 -13.22 -2.71 -3.92
C GLY A 39 -14.26 -3.74 -3.48
N LYS A 40 -14.60 -4.70 -4.35
CA LYS A 40 -15.46 -5.85 -4.02
C LYS A 40 -14.63 -7.10 -3.76
N LEU A 41 -15.25 -8.12 -3.18
CA LEU A 41 -14.60 -9.39 -2.95
C LEU A 41 -14.51 -10.23 -4.24
N ASN A 42 -13.33 -10.78 -4.51
CA ASN A 42 -13.03 -11.57 -5.70
C ASN A 42 -13.24 -13.09 -5.46
N LYS A 43 -12.84 -13.94 -6.41
CA LYS A 43 -13.00 -15.39 -6.34
C LYS A 43 -12.21 -16.12 -5.23
N ASN A 44 -11.30 -15.43 -4.54
CA ASN A 44 -10.48 -16.01 -3.46
C ASN A 44 -11.24 -16.11 -2.13
N VAL A 45 -12.50 -15.64 -2.06
CA VAL A 45 -13.37 -15.82 -0.90
C VAL A 45 -14.47 -16.85 -1.19
N PRO A 46 -15.11 -17.44 -0.15
CA PRO A 46 -16.27 -18.32 -0.34
C PRO A 46 -17.37 -17.68 -1.21
N LEU A 47 -18.05 -18.51 -2.01
CA LEU A 47 -19.02 -18.08 -3.02
C LEU A 47 -20.05 -17.07 -2.49
N GLN A 48 -20.52 -17.28 -1.27
CA GLN A 48 -21.51 -16.44 -0.61
C GLN A 48 -21.06 -14.99 -0.31
N TYR A 49 -19.76 -14.68 -0.44
CA TYR A 49 -19.21 -13.34 -0.23
C TYR A 49 -18.69 -12.69 -1.52
N GLN A 50 -18.58 -13.44 -2.60
CA GLN A 50 -18.05 -12.92 -3.87
C GLN A 50 -18.95 -11.81 -4.40
N GLY A 51 -18.35 -10.72 -4.88
CA GLY A 51 -19.06 -9.54 -5.39
C GLY A 51 -19.63 -8.61 -4.31
N LEU A 52 -19.57 -8.97 -3.03
CA LEU A 52 -19.97 -8.07 -1.94
C LEU A 52 -18.93 -6.95 -1.77
N SER A 53 -19.40 -5.79 -1.29
CA SER A 53 -18.50 -4.77 -0.78
C SER A 53 -17.82 -5.24 0.51
N VAL A 54 -16.65 -4.68 0.83
CA VAL A 54 -15.94 -4.98 2.09
C VAL A 54 -16.82 -4.74 3.32
N ARG A 55 -17.67 -3.70 3.27
CA ARG A 55 -18.58 -3.36 4.37
C ARG A 55 -19.69 -4.40 4.54
N ASP A 56 -20.34 -4.78 3.45
CA ASP A 56 -21.45 -5.75 3.50
C ASP A 56 -20.95 -7.14 3.88
N ALA A 57 -19.78 -7.52 3.35
CA ALA A 57 -19.12 -8.77 3.72
C ALA A 57 -18.75 -8.79 5.21
N ARG A 58 -18.27 -7.67 5.77
CA ARG A 58 -17.94 -7.58 7.20
C ARG A 58 -19.15 -7.87 8.08
N PHE A 59 -20.30 -7.25 7.80
CA PHE A 59 -21.53 -7.49 8.56
C PHE A 59 -21.98 -8.95 8.45
N LYS A 60 -21.95 -9.51 7.23
CA LYS A 60 -22.34 -10.92 7.02
C LYS A 60 -21.42 -11.89 7.76
N ILE A 61 -20.10 -11.65 7.74
CA ILE A 61 -19.11 -12.47 8.45
C ILE A 61 -19.31 -12.37 9.97
N GLU A 62 -19.58 -11.18 10.50
CA GLU A 62 -19.83 -10.98 11.94
C GLU A 62 -21.04 -11.80 12.42
N THR A 63 -22.16 -11.74 11.70
CA THR A 63 -23.35 -12.55 12.01
C THR A 63 -23.04 -14.05 11.95
N GLU A 64 -22.35 -14.51 10.90
CA GLU A 64 -22.03 -15.93 10.74
C GLU A 64 -21.07 -16.45 11.83
N LEU A 65 -20.08 -15.65 12.22
CA LEU A 65 -19.17 -16.00 13.32
C LEU A 65 -19.91 -16.07 14.67
N MET A 66 -20.92 -15.22 14.87
CA MET A 66 -21.79 -15.25 16.04
C MET A 66 -22.66 -16.52 16.06
N GLU A 67 -23.35 -16.82 14.96
CA GLU A 67 -24.22 -18.00 14.83
C GLU A 67 -23.46 -19.31 15.00
N LYS A 68 -22.19 -19.37 14.55
CA LYS A 68 -21.32 -20.54 14.71
C LYS A 68 -20.60 -20.63 16.07
N GLY A 69 -20.75 -19.62 16.93
CA GLY A 69 -20.07 -19.57 18.24
C GLY A 69 -18.56 -19.33 18.17
N PHE A 70 -18.04 -18.81 17.05
CA PHE A 70 -16.63 -18.44 16.90
C PHE A 70 -16.34 -17.00 17.33
N LEU A 71 -17.36 -16.13 17.39
CA LEU A 71 -17.23 -14.77 17.88
C LEU A 71 -17.31 -14.75 19.41
N GLN A 72 -16.18 -14.46 20.07
CA GLN A 72 -16.10 -14.45 21.53
C GLN A 72 -16.58 -13.13 22.15
N ASP A 73 -16.20 -11.98 21.57
CA ASP A 73 -16.51 -10.66 22.12
C ASP A 73 -16.41 -9.57 21.05
N VAL A 74 -17.21 -8.50 21.21
CA VAL A 74 -17.23 -7.32 20.35
C VAL A 74 -17.11 -6.06 21.21
N LYS A 75 -15.97 -5.38 21.12
CA LYS A 75 -15.72 -4.13 21.85
C LYS A 75 -15.62 -2.95 20.91
N LYS A 76 -16.22 -1.82 21.30
CA LYS A 76 -16.01 -0.55 20.59
C LYS A 76 -14.56 -0.12 20.75
N HIS A 77 -13.86 0.04 19.63
CA HIS A 77 -12.46 0.42 19.61
C HIS A 77 -12.23 1.56 18.62
N ARG A 78 -11.51 2.61 19.05
CA ARG A 78 -11.16 3.74 18.19
C ARG A 78 -9.93 3.38 17.37
N GLN A 79 -10.13 3.14 16.08
CA GLN A 79 -9.06 2.81 15.14
C GLN A 79 -8.55 4.07 14.42
N GLN A 80 -7.26 4.06 14.07
CA GLN A 80 -6.67 5.03 13.16
C GLN A 80 -6.71 4.44 11.75
N VAL A 81 -7.71 4.82 10.95
CA VAL A 81 -7.83 4.39 9.56
C VAL A 81 -7.41 5.50 8.61
N GLY A 82 -6.70 5.14 7.54
CA GLY A 82 -6.27 6.07 6.51
C GLY A 82 -7.46 6.57 5.70
N HIS A 83 -7.49 7.86 5.40
CA HIS A 83 -8.50 8.48 4.55
C HIS A 83 -7.84 9.15 3.35
N CYS A 84 -8.50 9.12 2.21
CA CYS A 84 -8.07 9.84 1.03
C CYS A 84 -8.12 11.34 1.31
N TYR A 85 -6.99 12.02 1.14
CA TYR A 85 -6.89 13.46 1.40
C TYR A 85 -7.80 14.33 0.50
N ARG A 86 -8.25 13.79 -0.65
CA ARG A 86 -9.16 14.50 -1.57
C ARG A 86 -10.63 14.21 -1.30
N SER A 87 -11.00 12.94 -1.22
CA SER A 87 -12.41 12.53 -1.13
C SER A 87 -12.90 12.27 0.30
N GLY A 88 -11.99 12.19 1.27
CA GLY A 88 -12.31 11.83 2.65
C GLY A 88 -12.75 10.37 2.84
N LYS A 89 -12.82 9.55 1.78
CA LYS A 89 -13.18 8.13 1.88
C LYS A 89 -12.06 7.33 2.54
N VAL A 90 -12.42 6.29 3.28
CA VAL A 90 -11.46 5.33 3.85
C VAL A 90 -10.65 4.68 2.72
N VAL A 91 -9.34 4.58 2.91
CA VAL A 91 -8.42 3.93 1.97
C VAL A 91 -8.33 2.45 2.31
N GLU A 92 -8.62 1.60 1.33
CA GLU A 92 -8.45 0.16 1.43
C GLU A 92 -7.05 -0.26 0.97
N PRO A 93 -6.27 -1.00 1.78
CA PRO A 93 -5.00 -1.55 1.34
C PRO A 93 -5.24 -2.63 0.28
N TYR A 94 -4.62 -2.44 -0.89
CA TYR A 94 -4.77 -3.28 -2.07
C TYR A 94 -3.39 -3.60 -2.65
N LEU A 95 -3.05 -4.90 -2.69
CA LEU A 95 -1.78 -5.34 -3.26
C LEU A 95 -1.85 -5.32 -4.79
N SER A 96 -0.95 -4.55 -5.41
CA SER A 96 -0.87 -4.40 -6.87
C SER A 96 0.56 -4.14 -7.32
N THR A 97 0.85 -4.49 -8.57
CA THR A 97 2.10 -4.11 -9.23
C THR A 97 2.05 -2.62 -9.57
N GLN A 98 3.06 -1.88 -9.14
CA GLN A 98 3.17 -0.43 -9.29
C GLN A 98 4.61 -0.05 -9.61
N TRP A 99 4.79 1.16 -10.14
CA TRP A 99 6.09 1.76 -10.43
C TRP A 99 6.62 2.50 -9.22
N PHE A 100 7.86 2.19 -8.84
CA PHE A 100 8.53 2.78 -7.70
C PHE A 100 9.87 3.39 -8.10
N ILE A 101 10.22 4.50 -7.46
CA ILE A 101 11.58 5.04 -7.48
C ILE A 101 12.31 4.56 -6.22
N ARG A 102 13.50 4.02 -6.41
CA ARG A 102 14.41 3.68 -5.30
C ARG A 102 14.90 4.97 -4.64
N MET A 103 14.34 5.30 -3.48
CA MET A 103 14.52 6.63 -2.88
C MET A 103 15.83 6.78 -2.11
N LYS A 104 16.36 5.70 -1.55
CA LYS A 104 17.57 5.72 -0.70
C LYS A 104 18.75 6.51 -1.31
N PRO A 105 19.22 6.23 -2.54
CA PRO A 105 20.35 6.98 -3.12
C PRO A 105 20.03 8.45 -3.40
N LEU A 106 18.76 8.79 -3.65
CA LEU A 106 18.34 10.18 -3.85
C LEU A 106 18.31 10.94 -2.51
N ALA A 107 17.82 10.29 -1.47
CA ALA A 107 17.80 10.84 -0.12
C ALA A 107 19.21 11.08 0.43
N GLU A 108 20.15 10.16 0.20
CA GLU A 108 21.55 10.33 0.59
C GLU A 108 22.18 11.57 -0.07
N LYS A 109 21.97 11.79 -1.37
CA LYS A 109 22.45 13.00 -2.05
C LYS A 109 21.88 14.28 -1.43
N ALA A 110 20.59 14.26 -1.11
CA ALA A 110 19.89 15.42 -0.56
C ALA A 110 20.31 15.71 0.90
N LEU A 111 20.55 14.68 1.70
CA LEU A 111 21.14 14.79 3.03
C LEU A 111 22.56 15.36 3.00
N ASN A 112 23.40 14.89 2.06
CA ASN A 112 24.76 15.40 1.90
C ASN A 112 24.80 16.88 1.53
N ALA A 113 23.85 17.37 0.72
CA ALA A 113 23.72 18.79 0.40
C ALA A 113 23.39 19.64 1.66
N LEU A 114 22.62 19.08 2.58
CA LEU A 114 22.36 19.74 3.87
C LEU A 114 23.60 19.73 4.78
N GLU A 115 24.33 18.62 4.85
CA GLU A 115 25.51 18.48 5.71
C GLU A 115 26.71 19.31 5.25
N SER A 116 26.92 19.41 3.94
CA SER A 116 27.94 20.27 3.33
C SER A 116 27.62 21.76 3.43
N GLY A 117 26.37 22.13 3.70
CA GLY A 117 25.91 23.51 3.80
C GLY A 117 25.51 24.16 2.47
N ASP A 118 25.44 23.37 1.39
CA ASP A 118 24.89 23.75 0.07
C ASP A 118 23.38 24.04 0.15
N LEU A 119 22.68 23.30 1.01
CA LEU A 119 21.28 23.53 1.37
C LEU A 119 21.20 24.11 2.77
N ARG A 120 20.49 25.23 2.94
CA ARG A 120 20.26 25.87 4.25
C ARG A 120 18.78 26.17 4.46
N PHE A 121 18.25 25.78 5.61
CA PHE A 121 16.85 26.04 5.96
C PHE A 121 16.71 27.28 6.83
N TYR A 122 15.66 28.05 6.56
CA TYR A 122 15.21 29.15 7.42
C TYR A 122 13.73 28.97 7.76
N PRO A 123 13.36 28.85 9.06
CA PRO A 123 14.24 28.72 10.23
C PRO A 123 15.02 27.39 10.30
N LYS A 124 16.21 27.41 10.95
CA LYS A 124 17.14 26.27 11.04
C LYS A 124 16.53 24.98 11.62
N LYS A 125 15.54 25.09 12.50
CA LYS A 125 14.87 23.92 13.10
C LYS A 125 14.30 22.92 12.08
N TRP A 126 13.96 23.38 10.87
CA TRP A 126 13.41 22.52 9.82
C TRP A 126 14.40 21.49 9.28
N GLU A 127 15.70 21.69 9.49
CA GLU A 127 16.74 20.70 9.19
C GLU A 127 16.46 19.36 9.90
N ASN A 128 15.95 19.40 11.14
CA ASN A 128 15.64 18.20 11.92
C ASN A 128 14.50 17.41 11.27
N THR A 129 13.43 18.09 10.86
CA THR A 129 12.29 17.46 10.17
C THR A 129 12.72 16.87 8.84
N TYR A 130 13.52 17.62 8.07
CA TYR A 130 14.05 17.17 6.78
C TYR A 130 14.92 15.92 6.91
N LYS A 131 15.89 15.95 7.85
CA LYS A 131 16.75 14.80 8.15
C LYS A 131 15.93 13.59 8.57
N TYR A 132 15.04 13.76 9.54
CA TYR A 132 14.18 12.68 10.02
C TYR A 132 13.36 12.04 8.89
N TRP A 133 12.79 12.86 8.00
CA TRP A 133 11.98 12.38 6.89
C TRP A 133 12.80 11.59 5.87
N LEU A 134 13.95 12.14 5.44
CA LEU A 134 14.81 11.49 4.45
C LEU A 134 15.51 10.23 4.98
N SER A 135 15.91 10.21 6.25
CA SER A 135 16.53 9.02 6.86
C SER A 135 15.56 7.85 6.99
N ASN A 136 14.25 8.09 7.03
CA ASN A 136 13.22 7.07 7.16
C ASN A 136 12.40 6.87 5.87
N ILE A 137 12.88 7.43 4.74
CA ILE A 137 12.13 7.41 3.49
C ILE A 137 11.97 5.98 2.95
N ARG A 138 10.80 5.71 2.35
CA ARG A 138 10.53 4.48 1.61
C ARG A 138 10.53 4.76 0.11
N ASP A 139 10.68 3.71 -0.69
CA ASP A 139 10.59 3.83 -2.14
C ASP A 139 9.26 4.44 -2.56
N TRP A 140 9.34 5.41 -3.47
CA TRP A 140 8.21 6.26 -3.80
C TRP A 140 7.40 5.62 -4.91
N CYS A 141 6.16 5.23 -4.62
CA CYS A 141 5.20 4.82 -5.64
C CYS A 141 4.83 6.02 -6.51
N ILE A 142 5.22 5.99 -7.79
CA ILE A 142 4.97 7.06 -8.76
C ILE A 142 3.78 6.79 -9.68
N SER A 143 3.39 5.54 -9.85
CA SER A 143 2.22 5.20 -10.69
C SER A 143 0.90 5.54 -10.01
N ARG A 144 -0.05 5.99 -10.82
CA ARG A 144 -1.42 6.30 -10.40
C ARG A 144 -2.38 5.78 -11.46
N GLN A 145 -3.52 5.24 -11.04
CA GLN A 145 -4.60 4.83 -11.93
C GLN A 145 -5.55 6.01 -12.14
N LEU A 146 -5.03 7.09 -12.72
CA LEU A 146 -5.75 8.32 -13.04
C LEU A 146 -5.70 8.54 -14.54
N VAL A 147 -6.80 9.07 -15.11
CA VAL A 147 -6.86 9.48 -16.52
C VAL A 147 -6.16 10.82 -16.77
N TRP A 148 -5.97 11.62 -15.73
CA TRP A 148 -5.31 12.92 -15.79
C TRP A 148 -3.91 12.86 -15.20
N GLY A 149 -2.91 13.22 -16.01
CA GLY A 149 -1.50 13.23 -15.64
C GLY A 149 -0.61 12.85 -16.81
N HIS A 150 0.70 12.82 -16.57
CA HIS A 150 1.65 12.34 -17.57
C HIS A 150 1.60 10.81 -17.62
N ARG A 151 1.54 10.26 -18.83
CA ARG A 151 1.73 8.82 -19.05
C ARG A 151 3.17 8.45 -18.65
N ILE A 152 3.32 7.40 -17.85
CA ILE A 152 4.64 6.82 -17.60
C ILE A 152 5.13 6.21 -18.93
N PRO A 153 6.33 6.57 -19.44
CA PRO A 153 6.83 6.19 -20.76
C PRO A 153 7.33 4.74 -20.78
N VAL A 154 6.42 3.82 -20.46
CA VAL A 154 6.65 2.39 -20.47
C VAL A 154 5.68 1.74 -21.43
N TRP A 155 6.22 0.85 -22.23
CA TRP A 155 5.56 0.06 -23.24
C TRP A 155 5.75 -1.42 -22.90
N TYR A 156 4.78 -2.23 -23.29
CA TYR A 156 4.84 -3.68 -23.15
C TYR A 156 4.65 -4.28 -24.53
N ASN A 157 5.58 -5.11 -24.98
CA ASN A 157 5.41 -5.88 -26.19
C ASN A 157 4.25 -6.87 -25.96
N VAL A 158 3.26 -6.87 -26.85
CA VAL A 158 2.03 -7.65 -26.67
C VAL A 158 2.29 -9.16 -26.79
N ASP A 159 3.26 -9.58 -27.59
CA ASP A 159 3.57 -10.98 -27.86
C ASP A 159 4.55 -11.56 -26.83
N THR A 160 5.57 -10.78 -26.46
CA THR A 160 6.65 -11.24 -25.56
C THR A 160 6.46 -10.81 -24.11
N SER A 161 5.55 -9.87 -23.84
CA SER A 161 5.42 -9.17 -22.55
C SER A 161 6.69 -8.44 -22.10
N GLU A 162 7.64 -8.22 -23.01
CA GLU A 162 8.86 -7.47 -22.74
C GLU A 162 8.54 -6.01 -22.41
N LEU A 163 9.26 -5.47 -21.43
CA LEU A 163 9.09 -4.11 -20.94
C LEU A 163 10.10 -3.19 -21.62
N ILE A 164 9.59 -2.15 -22.29
CA ILE A 164 10.38 -1.18 -23.04
C ILE A 164 10.16 0.21 -22.41
N VAL A 165 11.24 0.93 -22.11
CA VAL A 165 11.18 2.30 -21.57
C VAL A 165 11.63 3.25 -22.67
N SER A 166 10.71 4.05 -23.21
CA SER A 166 11.00 5.03 -24.26
C SER A 166 10.02 6.20 -24.19
N ASP A 167 10.54 7.42 -24.37
CA ASP A 167 9.75 8.63 -24.51
C ASP A 167 9.09 8.75 -25.90
N THR A 168 9.59 8.03 -26.89
CA THR A 168 8.97 7.81 -28.21
C THR A 168 8.20 6.49 -28.26
N ASP A 169 7.30 6.37 -29.23
CA ASP A 169 6.58 5.12 -29.48
C ASP A 169 7.51 4.13 -30.20
N PRO A 170 7.91 3.02 -29.55
CA PRO A 170 8.84 2.06 -30.14
C PRO A 170 8.25 1.29 -31.33
N SER A 171 6.94 1.37 -31.60
CA SER A 171 6.37 0.79 -32.82
C SER A 171 6.51 1.70 -34.05
N LEU A 172 7.00 2.93 -33.87
CA LEU A 172 7.21 3.88 -34.97
C LEU A 172 8.67 3.92 -35.45
N ASP A 173 9.59 3.28 -34.73
CA ASP A 173 10.99 3.13 -35.10
C ASP A 173 11.16 1.93 -36.07
N GLU A 174 10.63 2.06 -37.29
CA GLU A 174 10.94 1.20 -38.46
C GLU A 174 11.94 1.87 -39.41
#